data_AF-A0A955ZVJ5-F1
#
_entry.id   AF-A0A955ZVJ5-F1
#
_cell.length_a   1.000
_cell.length_b   1.000
_cell.length_c   1.000
_cell.angle_alpha   90.00
_cell.angle_beta   90.00
_cell.angle_gamma   90.00
#
_symmetry.space_group_name_H-M   'P 1'
#
loop_
_entity.id
_entity.type
_entity.pdbx_description
1 polymer ?
#
loop_
_entity_poly.entity_id
_entity_poly.type
_entity_poly.pdbx_seq_one_letter_code
_entity_poly.pdbx_strand_id
1 'polypeptide(L)'
;MMRTRTMNTRLVWLAPILAAAQLVGCAGVGGGPDPVLEEADLAAVEEDAPLGGEALARRRLDLDRAWRDLQGFDATMRSLVDRKDSRSVRLLDDFLGEYMGRHLDPMLRPMWQSSHPETMALDANLRFMKAQILADMRYTGRVQQVIEDIESRYMGRESMLVEYPVGEQRPLGEALEMLRESKWNG
;
A
#
# COMPACT_ATOMS: atom_id res chain seq x y z
N MET A 1 -2.76 47.35 -48.12
CA MET A 1 -2.52 46.05 -48.79
C MET A 1 -2.07 45.07 -47.72
N MET A 2 -2.62 43.89 -47.48
CA MET A 2 -3.69 43.11 -48.11
C MET A 2 -4.17 42.12 -47.03
N ARG A 3 -5.48 42.09 -46.74
CA ARG A 3 -6.15 41.16 -45.82
C ARG A 3 -6.46 39.85 -46.56
N THR A 4 -6.22 38.71 -45.94
CA THR A 4 -6.79 37.40 -46.34
C THR A 4 -7.51 36.82 -45.13
N ARG A 5 -8.78 37.19 -44.89
CA ARG A 5 -10.04 36.54 -45.34
C ARG A 5 -10.24 35.12 -44.79
N THR A 6 -11.08 35.09 -43.77
CA THR A 6 -11.82 33.98 -43.16
C THR A 6 -12.64 33.16 -44.15
N MET A 7 -12.78 31.85 -43.94
CA MET A 7 -14.04 31.13 -44.22
C MET A 7 -14.34 30.07 -43.15
N ASN A 8 -15.37 30.42 -42.39
CA ASN A 8 -16.19 29.64 -41.48
C ASN A 8 -17.19 28.85 -42.33
N THR A 9 -17.36 27.54 -42.13
CA THR A 9 -18.47 26.80 -42.76
C THR A 9 -19.16 25.93 -41.72
N ARG A 10 -20.24 26.51 -41.18
CA ARG A 10 -21.31 25.82 -40.47
C ARG A 10 -22.17 25.10 -41.50
N LEU A 11 -22.47 23.82 -41.29
CA LEU A 11 -23.63 23.18 -41.91
C LEU A 11 -24.60 22.76 -40.81
N VAL A 12 -25.70 23.50 -40.74
CA VAL A 12 -26.92 23.23 -39.98
C VAL A 12 -27.95 22.81 -41.02
N TRP A 13 -28.53 21.62 -40.91
CA TRP A 13 -29.81 21.20 -41.48
C TRP A 13 -30.34 20.05 -40.59
N LEU A 14 -31.27 20.33 -39.67
CA LEU A 14 -32.74 20.25 -39.80
C LEU A 14 -33.30 18.81 -39.78
N ALA A 15 -34.04 18.51 -38.69
CA ALA A 15 -34.78 17.30 -38.34
C ALA A 15 -36.03 17.05 -39.22
N PRO A 16 -36.75 15.90 -39.14
CA PRO A 16 -37.75 15.74 -38.05
C PRO A 16 -38.04 14.29 -37.53
N ILE A 17 -38.35 14.23 -36.23
CA ILE A 17 -39.42 13.51 -35.50
C ILE A 17 -39.99 12.19 -36.07
N LEU A 18 -39.92 11.10 -35.28
CA LEU A 18 -41.04 10.18 -35.10
C LEU A 18 -41.04 9.56 -33.70
N ALA A 19 -42.12 9.82 -32.96
CA ALA A 19 -42.42 9.28 -31.65
C ALA A 19 -43.13 7.92 -31.77
N ALA A 20 -42.82 6.98 -30.88
CA ALA A 20 -43.78 5.95 -30.46
C ALA A 20 -43.38 5.40 -29.09
N ALA A 21 -44.29 5.60 -28.14
CA ALA A 21 -44.30 4.99 -26.83
C ALA A 21 -44.44 3.46 -26.95
N GLN A 22 -43.67 2.73 -26.15
CA GLN A 22 -44.07 1.42 -25.62
C GLN A 22 -43.70 1.42 -24.13
N LEU A 23 -44.63 1.92 -23.33
CA LEU A 23 -44.79 1.54 -21.94
C LEU A 23 -45.12 0.04 -21.93
N VAL A 24 -44.15 -0.80 -21.58
CA VAL A 24 -44.42 -2.12 -21.02
C VAL A 24 -43.69 -2.19 -19.70
N GLY A 25 -44.43 -1.85 -18.65
CA GLY A 25 -44.10 -2.32 -17.31
C GLY A 25 -44.30 -3.83 -17.27
N CYS A 26 -43.21 -4.56 -17.05
CA CYS A 26 -43.25 -5.86 -16.43
C CYS A 26 -42.52 -5.73 -15.10
N ALA A 27 -43.31 -5.50 -14.05
CA ALA A 27 -42.91 -5.83 -12.70
C ALA A 27 -42.67 -7.36 -12.67
N GLY A 28 -41.40 -7.74 -12.67
CA GLY A 28 -40.94 -9.11 -12.53
C GLY A 28 -39.72 -9.10 -11.63
N VAL A 29 -39.95 -9.43 -10.36
CA VAL A 29 -38.95 -9.75 -9.35
C VAL A 29 -37.94 -10.74 -9.94
N GLY A 30 -36.66 -10.38 -9.95
CA GLY A 30 -35.57 -11.26 -10.37
C GLY A 30 -34.23 -10.55 -10.21
N GLY A 31 -33.56 -10.79 -9.09
CA GLY A 31 -32.20 -10.32 -8.85
C GLY A 31 -31.27 -10.89 -9.92
N GLY A 32 -30.67 -10.00 -10.71
CA GLY A 32 -29.53 -10.30 -11.57
C GLY A 32 -28.24 -9.92 -10.84
N PRO A 33 -27.14 -10.69 -10.99
CA PRO A 33 -25.87 -10.36 -10.38
C PRO A 33 -25.26 -9.14 -11.11
N ASP A 34 -24.86 -8.13 -10.33
CA ASP A 34 -24.07 -6.99 -10.82
C ASP A 34 -22.71 -7.49 -11.34
N PRO A 35 -22.33 -7.22 -12.61
CA PRO A 35 -21.03 -7.65 -13.16
C PRO A 35 -19.84 -6.79 -12.67
N VAL A 36 -20.07 -5.81 -11.80
CA VAL A 36 -19.02 -4.88 -11.32
C VAL A 36 -18.25 -5.45 -10.11
N LEU A 37 -18.77 -6.48 -9.45
CA LEU A 37 -18.10 -7.10 -8.29
C LEU A 37 -17.10 -8.19 -8.69
N GLU A 38 -17.28 -8.86 -9.84
CA GLU A 38 -16.38 -9.94 -10.25
C GLU A 38 -14.99 -9.46 -10.69
N GLU A 39 -14.84 -8.29 -11.34
CA GLU A 39 -13.51 -7.82 -11.78
C GLU A 39 -12.59 -7.42 -10.62
N ALA A 40 -13.15 -6.86 -9.55
CA ALA A 40 -12.40 -6.52 -8.34
C ALA A 40 -12.02 -7.77 -7.53
N ASP A 41 -12.92 -8.75 -7.46
CA ASP A 41 -12.66 -10.04 -6.80
C ASP A 41 -11.67 -10.89 -7.61
N LEU A 42 -11.72 -10.88 -8.94
CA LEU A 42 -10.75 -11.59 -9.78
C LEU A 42 -9.35 -10.98 -9.72
N ALA A 43 -9.23 -9.64 -9.67
CA ALA A 43 -7.95 -8.97 -9.48
C ALA A 43 -7.37 -9.24 -8.07
N ALA A 44 -8.21 -9.29 -7.04
CA ALA A 44 -7.78 -9.65 -5.68
C ALA A 44 -7.37 -11.12 -5.57
N VAL A 45 -8.08 -12.03 -6.25
CA VAL A 45 -7.76 -13.47 -6.27
C VAL A 45 -6.49 -13.77 -7.07
N GLU A 46 -6.21 -13.03 -8.14
CA GLU A 46 -4.97 -13.18 -8.92
C GLU A 46 -3.75 -12.60 -8.18
N GLU A 47 -3.91 -11.55 -7.37
CA GLU A 47 -2.85 -11.03 -6.48
C GLU A 47 -2.53 -11.95 -5.28
N ASP A 48 -3.45 -12.84 -4.89
CA ASP A 48 -3.29 -13.80 -3.79
C ASP A 48 -2.76 -15.18 -4.23
N ALA A 49 -2.58 -15.41 -5.53
CA ALA A 49 -1.97 -16.64 -6.02
C ALA A 49 -0.46 -16.68 -5.69
N PRO A 50 0.07 -17.79 -5.14
CA PRO A 50 1.51 -17.91 -4.89
C PRO A 50 2.27 -17.80 -6.20
N LEU A 51 3.16 -16.81 -6.26
CA LEU A 51 3.94 -16.50 -7.45
C LEU A 51 4.81 -17.69 -7.86
N GLY A 52 4.87 -17.98 -9.17
CA GLY A 52 5.88 -18.88 -9.73
C GLY A 52 7.30 -18.32 -9.61
N GLY A 53 8.31 -19.12 -9.97
CA GLY A 53 9.72 -18.82 -9.64
C GLY A 53 10.25 -17.44 -10.07
N GLU A 54 9.99 -16.97 -11.30
CA GLU A 54 10.47 -15.65 -11.76
C GLU A 54 9.73 -14.50 -11.05
N ALA A 55 8.41 -14.61 -10.92
CA ALA A 55 7.61 -13.59 -10.25
C ALA A 55 7.95 -13.53 -8.74
N LEU A 56 8.20 -14.67 -8.10
CA LEU A 56 8.65 -14.75 -6.71
C LEU A 56 10.04 -14.11 -6.54
N ALA A 57 10.98 -14.41 -7.43
CA ALA A 57 12.32 -13.81 -7.41
C ALA A 57 12.24 -12.29 -7.58
N ARG A 58 11.41 -11.82 -8.52
CA ARG A 58 11.15 -10.39 -8.70
C ARG A 58 10.58 -9.77 -7.43
N ARG A 59 9.62 -10.45 -6.82
CA ARG A 59 8.98 -9.97 -5.60
C ARG A 59 9.97 -9.81 -4.46
N ARG A 60 10.83 -10.80 -4.26
CA ARG A 60 11.90 -10.75 -3.25
C ARG A 60 12.85 -9.56 -3.50
N LEU A 61 13.23 -9.32 -4.75
CA LEU A 61 14.05 -8.15 -5.10
C LEU A 61 13.36 -6.83 -4.77
N ASP A 62 12.05 -6.72 -5.01
CA ASP A 62 11.29 -5.51 -4.71
C ASP A 62 11.17 -5.29 -3.19
N LEU A 63 10.92 -6.35 -2.41
CA LEU A 63 10.92 -6.29 -0.94
C LEU A 63 12.31 -5.93 -0.38
N ASP A 64 13.39 -6.52 -0.92
CA ASP A 64 14.77 -6.24 -0.52
C ASP A 64 15.17 -4.79 -0.83
N ARG A 65 14.67 -4.25 -1.94
CA ARG A 65 14.88 -2.85 -2.29
C ARG A 65 14.15 -1.93 -1.31
N ALA A 66 12.87 -2.19 -1.05
CA ALA A 66 12.10 -1.43 -0.08
C ALA A 66 12.76 -1.46 1.31
N TRP A 67 13.34 -2.60 1.70
CA TRP A 67 14.03 -2.75 2.98
C TRP A 67 15.23 -1.81 3.09
N ARG A 68 16.08 -1.78 2.06
CA ARG A 68 17.24 -0.86 2.02
C ARG A 68 16.81 0.61 1.98
N ASP A 69 15.77 0.93 1.21
CA ASP A 69 15.24 2.29 1.13
C ASP A 69 14.74 2.76 2.51
N LEU A 70 13.97 1.93 3.21
CA LEU A 70 13.49 2.24 4.56
C LEU A 70 14.63 2.37 5.58
N GLN A 71 15.67 1.53 5.53
CA GLN A 71 16.86 1.69 6.38
C GLN A 71 17.53 3.05 6.16
N GLY A 72 17.65 3.49 4.90
CA GLY A 72 18.19 4.80 4.56
C GLY A 72 17.34 5.94 5.10
N PHE A 73 16.01 5.82 5.01
CA PHE A 73 15.09 6.82 5.55
C PHE A 73 15.12 6.89 7.08
N ASP A 74 15.12 5.75 7.76
CA ASP A 74 15.24 5.64 9.22
C ASP A 74 16.52 6.33 9.73
N ALA A 75 17.68 5.99 9.12
CA ALA A 75 18.95 6.64 9.44
C ALA A 75 18.93 8.16 9.19
N THR A 76 18.28 8.59 8.10
CA THR A 76 18.14 10.02 7.76
C THR A 76 17.25 10.72 8.79
N MET A 77 16.11 10.13 9.16
CA MET A 77 15.18 10.70 10.15
C MET A 77 15.87 10.89 11.50
N ARG A 78 16.53 9.85 12.02
CA ARG A 78 17.28 9.93 13.28
C ARG A 78 18.34 11.03 13.24
N SER A 79 19.12 11.09 12.15
CA SER A 79 20.14 12.13 11.99
C SER A 79 19.56 13.55 11.94
N LEU A 80 18.37 13.75 11.35
CA LEU A 80 17.69 15.05 11.33
C LEU A 80 17.14 15.43 12.71
N VAL A 81 16.56 14.47 13.44
CA VAL A 81 16.06 14.65 14.81
C VAL A 81 17.22 15.01 15.75
N ASP A 82 18.34 14.29 15.69
CA ASP A 82 19.52 14.54 16.52
C ASP A 82 20.10 15.95 16.31
N ARG A 83 20.09 16.43 15.06
CA ARG A 83 20.53 17.79 14.70
C ARG A 83 19.48 18.87 14.98
N LYS A 84 18.29 18.49 15.44
CA LYS A 84 17.14 19.38 15.69
C LYS A 84 16.71 20.18 14.45
N ASP A 85 16.86 19.60 13.26
CA ASP A 85 16.42 20.21 12.01
C ASP A 85 14.93 19.92 11.75
N SER A 86 14.07 20.60 12.50
CA SER A 86 12.61 20.39 12.43
C SER A 86 12.01 20.67 11.05
N ARG A 87 12.66 21.50 10.22
CA ARG A 87 12.18 21.79 8.87
C ARG A 87 12.39 20.58 7.96
N SER A 88 13.59 20.03 7.96
CA SER A 88 13.91 18.84 7.15
C SER A 88 13.18 17.59 7.66
N VAL A 89 12.98 17.48 8.98
CA VAL A 89 12.12 16.42 9.56
C VAL A 89 10.74 16.45 8.95
N ARG A 90 10.08 17.62 8.88
CA ARG A 90 8.74 17.74 8.29
C ARG A 90 8.72 17.35 6.82
N LEU A 91 9.71 17.78 6.03
CA LEU A 91 9.79 17.41 4.61
C LEU A 91 9.96 15.90 4.41
N LEU A 92 10.78 15.27 5.26
CA LEU A 92 10.97 13.84 5.21
C LEU A 92 9.71 13.09 5.68
N ASP A 93 9.03 13.58 6.71
CA ASP A 93 7.74 13.04 7.19
C ASP A 93 6.68 13.04 6.08
N ASP A 94 6.47 14.19 5.42
CA ASP A 94 5.53 14.31 4.29
C ASP A 94 5.88 13.31 3.17
N PHE A 95 7.16 13.23 2.80
CA PHE A 95 7.65 12.28 1.80
C PHE A 95 7.42 10.82 2.23
N LEU A 96 7.71 10.47 3.49
CA LEU A 96 7.55 9.12 4.00
C LEU A 96 6.08 8.71 4.09
N GLY A 97 5.20 9.63 4.44
CA GLY A 97 3.76 9.44 4.37
C GLY A 97 3.31 9.03 2.97
N GLU A 98 3.76 9.76 1.94
CA GLU A 98 3.45 9.45 0.54
C GLU A 98 4.10 8.15 0.06
N TYR A 99 5.38 7.94 0.35
CA TYR A 99 6.11 6.73 -0.04
C TYR A 99 5.45 5.48 0.56
N MET A 100 5.11 5.52 1.84
CA MET A 100 4.44 4.41 2.50
C MET A 100 3.07 4.16 1.89
N GLY A 101 2.24 5.19 1.74
CA GLY A 101 0.87 5.02 1.24
C GLY A 101 0.79 4.57 -0.23
N ARG A 102 1.71 5.03 -1.09
CA ARG A 102 1.66 4.73 -2.54
C ARG A 102 2.51 3.53 -2.96
N HIS A 103 3.56 3.21 -2.22
CA HIS A 103 4.50 2.16 -2.63
C HIS A 103 4.59 1.02 -1.61
N LEU A 104 4.84 1.32 -0.34
CA LEU A 104 5.04 0.27 0.66
C LEU A 104 3.75 -0.46 1.01
N ASP A 105 2.66 0.24 1.25
CA ASP A 105 1.40 -0.35 1.71
C ASP A 105 0.74 -1.25 0.65
N PRO A 106 0.68 -0.86 -0.64
CA PRO A 106 0.25 -1.77 -1.70
C PRO A 106 1.17 -2.99 -1.83
N MET A 107 2.48 -2.80 -1.65
CA MET A 107 3.43 -3.89 -1.62
C MET A 107 3.08 -4.86 -0.47
N LEU A 108 2.98 -4.41 0.76
CA LEU A 108 2.70 -5.29 1.92
C LEU A 108 1.26 -5.81 2.00
N ARG A 109 0.37 -5.48 1.05
CA ARG A 109 -1.04 -5.87 1.11
C ARG A 109 -1.27 -7.39 0.95
N PRO A 110 -0.75 -8.07 -0.09
CA PRO A 110 -1.12 -9.45 -0.38
C PRO A 110 -0.76 -10.40 0.76
N MET A 111 -1.66 -11.35 1.06
CA MET A 111 -1.51 -12.21 2.25
C MET A 111 -0.48 -13.32 2.05
N TRP A 112 -0.35 -13.80 0.82
CA TRP A 112 0.52 -14.93 0.48
C TRP A 112 1.99 -14.69 0.86
N GLN A 113 2.48 -13.44 0.81
CA GLN A 113 3.88 -13.10 1.11
C GLN A 113 4.26 -13.35 2.56
N SER A 114 3.33 -13.09 3.47
CA SER A 114 3.49 -13.32 4.91
C SER A 114 3.48 -14.82 5.25
N SER A 115 3.04 -15.66 4.30
CA SER A 115 2.99 -17.12 4.47
C SER A 115 4.02 -17.88 3.65
N HIS A 116 4.59 -17.25 2.61
CA HIS A 116 5.55 -17.91 1.72
C HIS A 116 6.95 -17.95 2.36
N PRO A 117 7.62 -19.11 2.48
CA PRO A 117 8.87 -19.26 3.22
C PRO A 117 10.01 -18.34 2.76
N GLU A 118 10.09 -18.04 1.47
CA GLU A 118 11.14 -17.18 0.91
C GLU A 118 10.95 -15.68 1.17
N THR A 119 9.74 -15.24 1.51
CA THR A 119 9.40 -13.81 1.65
C THR A 119 8.94 -13.45 3.05
N MET A 120 8.43 -14.40 3.83
CA MET A 120 7.75 -14.14 5.10
C MET A 120 8.59 -13.35 6.11
N ALA A 121 9.89 -13.64 6.21
CA ALA A 121 10.78 -12.93 7.13
C ALA A 121 11.06 -11.49 6.64
N LEU A 122 11.22 -11.30 5.33
CA LEU A 122 11.46 -9.99 4.74
C LEU A 122 10.21 -9.10 4.78
N ASP A 123 9.02 -9.68 4.55
CA ASP A 123 7.73 -9.01 4.75
C ASP A 123 7.56 -8.56 6.21
N ALA A 124 7.91 -9.43 7.18
CA ALA A 124 7.86 -9.09 8.60
C ALA A 124 8.81 -7.95 8.94
N ASN A 125 10.07 -8.02 8.47
CA ASN A 125 11.08 -6.98 8.67
C ASN A 125 10.57 -5.62 8.17
N LEU A 126 10.04 -5.56 6.95
CA LEU A 126 9.47 -4.33 6.39
C LEU A 126 8.36 -3.74 7.24
N ARG A 127 7.48 -4.59 7.82
CA ARG A 127 6.42 -4.14 8.72
C ARG A 127 6.97 -3.59 10.04
N PHE A 128 7.98 -4.25 10.62
CA PHE A 128 8.66 -3.72 11.81
C PHE A 128 9.32 -2.37 11.55
N MET A 129 9.99 -2.21 10.41
CA MET A 129 10.59 -0.93 10.03
C MET A 129 9.54 0.14 9.75
N LYS A 130 8.44 -0.21 9.09
CA LYS A 130 7.29 0.69 8.94
C LYS A 130 6.80 1.16 10.31
N ALA A 131 6.62 0.26 11.26
CA ALA A 131 6.20 0.59 12.62
C ALA A 131 7.22 1.51 13.31
N GLN A 132 8.52 1.21 13.20
CA GLN A 132 9.59 2.04 13.77
C GLN A 132 9.58 3.47 13.21
N ILE A 133 9.50 3.62 11.88
CA ILE A 133 9.48 4.93 11.24
C ILE A 133 8.21 5.70 11.64
N LEU A 134 7.05 5.04 11.69
CA LEU A 134 5.81 5.65 12.15
C LEU A 134 5.89 6.10 13.61
N ALA A 135 6.57 5.32 14.45
CA ALA A 135 6.82 5.68 15.84
C ALA A 135 7.75 6.90 15.97
N ASP A 136 8.83 6.95 15.19
CA ASP A 136 9.76 8.08 15.17
C ASP A 136 9.05 9.37 14.72
N MET A 137 8.03 9.25 13.85
CA MET A 137 7.16 10.34 13.41
C MET A 137 5.94 10.59 14.32
N ARG A 138 5.82 9.87 15.44
CA ARG A 138 4.73 9.98 16.43
C ARG A 138 3.32 9.62 15.93
N TYR A 139 3.22 8.78 14.90
CA TYR A 139 1.92 8.26 14.43
C TYR A 139 1.47 7.01 15.20
N THR A 140 1.27 7.15 16.51
CA THR A 140 1.00 6.04 17.44
C THR A 140 -0.19 5.16 17.02
N GLY A 141 -1.28 5.76 16.51
CA GLY A 141 -2.43 5.00 16.00
C GLY A 141 -2.09 4.12 14.79
N ARG A 142 -1.21 4.58 13.90
CA ARG A 142 -0.75 3.79 12.74
C ARG A 142 0.25 2.72 13.16
N VAL A 143 1.06 2.96 14.19
CA VAL A 143 1.95 1.94 14.77
C VAL A 143 1.11 0.78 15.30
N GLN A 144 0.06 1.07 16.07
CA GLN A 144 -0.83 0.04 16.61
C GLN A 144 -1.49 -0.79 15.50
N GLN A 145 -1.97 -0.15 14.42
CA GLN A 145 -2.50 -0.85 13.25
C GLN A 145 -1.48 -1.80 12.62
N VAL A 146 -0.20 -1.39 12.55
CA VAL A 146 0.86 -2.25 12.01
C VAL A 146 1.17 -3.41 12.96
N ILE A 147 1.17 -3.20 14.28
CA ILE A 147 1.34 -4.26 15.29
C ILE A 147 0.24 -5.32 15.11
N GLU A 148 -1.03 -4.90 15.06
CA GLU A 148 -2.18 -5.79 14.90
C GLU A 148 -2.10 -6.58 13.58
N ASP A 149 -1.68 -5.93 12.49
CA ASP A 149 -1.50 -6.57 11.19
C ASP A 149 -0.34 -7.59 11.21
N ILE A 150 0.78 -7.31 11.90
CA ILE A 150 1.86 -8.29 12.11
C ILE A 150 1.32 -9.49 12.90
N GLU A 151 0.64 -9.27 14.02
CA GLU A 151 0.09 -10.34 14.85
C GLU A 151 -0.88 -11.24 14.07
N SER A 152 -1.81 -10.63 13.34
CA SER A 152 -2.78 -11.35 12.55
C SER A 152 -2.12 -12.22 11.47
N ARG A 153 -1.14 -11.66 10.76
CA ARG A 153 -0.46 -12.35 9.65
C ARG A 153 0.49 -13.43 10.10
N TYR A 154 1.11 -13.29 11.27
CA TYR A 154 2.16 -14.20 11.76
C TYR A 154 1.75 -15.02 12.98
N MET A 155 0.46 -15.14 13.24
CA MET A 155 -0.08 -15.99 14.31
C MET A 155 0.54 -17.41 14.28
N GLY A 156 1.10 -17.84 15.41
CA GLY A 156 1.75 -19.16 15.54
C GLY A 156 3.17 -19.23 14.96
N ARG A 157 3.76 -18.09 14.58
CA ARG A 157 5.14 -17.97 14.05
C ARG A 157 6.01 -17.06 14.91
N GLU A 158 5.78 -17.05 16.22
CA GLU A 158 6.47 -16.19 17.19
C GLU A 158 7.98 -16.46 17.27
N SER A 159 8.40 -17.68 16.90
CA SER A 159 9.81 -18.10 16.84
C SER A 159 10.53 -17.74 15.54
N MET A 160 9.82 -17.18 14.54
CA MET A 160 10.43 -16.74 13.30
C MET A 160 11.40 -15.60 13.57
N LEU A 161 12.61 -15.68 13.01
CA LEU A 161 13.61 -14.62 13.17
C LEU A 161 13.28 -13.42 12.28
N VAL A 162 13.36 -12.24 12.88
CA VAL A 162 13.19 -10.94 12.24
C VAL A 162 14.32 -10.00 12.64
N GLU A 163 14.60 -9.00 11.82
CA GLU A 163 15.61 -7.97 12.08
C GLU A 163 14.97 -6.74 12.74
N TYR A 164 14.81 -6.79 14.06
CA TYR A 164 14.29 -5.69 14.86
C TYR A 164 14.90 -5.68 16.28
N PRO A 165 15.51 -4.55 16.72
CA PRO A 165 15.81 -3.35 15.94
C PRO A 165 16.78 -3.65 14.78
N VAL A 166 16.89 -2.70 13.85
CA VAL A 166 17.70 -2.87 12.62
C VAL A 166 19.13 -3.32 12.95
N GLY A 167 19.55 -4.42 12.34
CA GLY A 167 20.89 -5.00 12.55
C GLY A 167 20.98 -6.06 13.66
N GLU A 168 19.89 -6.31 14.39
CA GLU A 168 19.79 -7.38 15.40
C GLU A 168 18.71 -8.38 15.01
N GLN A 169 19.04 -9.68 15.03
CA GLN A 169 18.05 -10.75 14.79
C GLN A 169 17.43 -11.21 16.10
N ARG A 170 16.10 -11.25 16.15
CA ARG A 170 15.33 -11.69 17.31
C ARG A 170 14.11 -12.51 16.90
N PRO A 171 13.55 -13.33 17.78
CA PRO A 171 12.24 -13.94 17.57
C PRO A 171 11.17 -12.86 17.36
N LEU A 172 10.23 -13.10 16.44
CA LEU A 172 9.14 -12.18 16.12
C LEU A 172 8.32 -11.80 17.35
N GLY A 173 8.07 -12.75 18.26
CA GLY A 173 7.34 -12.49 19.51
C GLY A 173 8.07 -11.47 20.39
N GLU A 174 9.38 -11.63 20.57
CA GLU A 174 10.22 -10.70 21.34
C GLU A 174 10.28 -9.32 20.66
N ALA A 175 10.42 -9.28 19.34
CA ALA A 175 10.40 -8.05 18.57
C ALA A 175 9.07 -7.29 18.72
N LEU A 176 7.94 -7.98 18.74
CA LEU A 176 6.62 -7.39 19.00
C LEU A 176 6.50 -6.82 20.41
N GLU A 177 7.04 -7.51 21.42
CA GLU A 177 7.06 -7.03 22.80
C GLU A 177 7.89 -5.74 22.91
N MET A 178 9.09 -5.72 22.33
CA MET A 178 9.93 -4.51 22.26
C MET A 178 9.21 -3.35 21.58
N LEU A 179 8.53 -3.62 20.47
CA LEU A 179 7.73 -2.63 19.73
C LEU A 179 6.53 -2.14 20.55
N ARG A 180 6.04 -2.86 21.56
CA ARG A 180 5.01 -2.32 22.47
C ARG A 180 5.60 -1.50 23.60
N GLU A 181 6.75 -1.94 24.11
CA GLU A 181 7.40 -1.38 25.29
C GLU A 181 8.19 -0.10 25.02
N SER A 182 8.57 0.15 23.77
CA SER A 182 9.36 1.31 23.32
C SER A 182 8.72 2.67 23.61
N LYS A 183 7.52 2.71 24.21
CA LYS A 183 6.79 3.92 24.66
C LYS A 183 6.86 5.00 23.60
N TRP A 184 6.04 4.82 22.57
CA TRP A 184 5.79 5.78 21.51
C TRP A 184 5.20 7.06 22.11
N ASN A 185 6.08 7.94 22.60
CA ASN A 185 5.68 9.17 23.27
C ASN A 185 4.87 10.03 22.30
N GLY A 186 3.57 10.15 22.57
CA GLY A 186 2.67 11.12 21.95
C GLY A 186 3.23 12.54 22.12
#